data_AF-A0A9E1ZQN0-F1
#
_entry.id   AF-A0A9E1ZQN0-F1
#
_cell.length_a   1.000
_cell.length_b   1.000
_cell.length_c   1.000
_cell.angle_alpha   90.00
_cell.angle_beta   90.00
_cell.angle_gamma   90.00
#
_symmetry.space_group_name_H-M   'P 1'
#
loop_
_entity.id
_entity.type
_entity.pdbx_description
1 polymer ?
#
loop_
_entity_poly.entity_id
_entity_poly.type
_entity_poly.pdbx_seq_one_letter_code
_entity_poly.pdbx_strand_id
1 'polypeptide(L)'
;MKKYRVLYICLITILAISACTPVAIPQPPSIETIVAATYAAAQAQTAAAMPSETPIPTTPTAVRATLTPFPTATTFVLPSFTPTFTASPTPVYTVTNITSGSGDIIYACNIVSISPESGYVVKPREEFKWVWEVENIGTAKWWPDTAFIRYSRGTEYHVKKEAAIEDPTEPGEIGYFRVKMRAPKDPGTYTTTWSIRKGIHEFCFAQLRIVVKE
;
A
#
# COMPACT_ATOMS: atom_id res chain seq x y z
N MET A 1 -72.73 37.97 2.66
CA MET A 1 -71.79 37.40 1.65
C MET A 1 -70.32 37.39 2.08
N LYS A 2 -69.77 38.44 2.72
CA LYS A 2 -68.36 38.45 3.21
C LYS A 2 -68.01 37.40 4.28
N LYS A 3 -68.94 37.10 5.21
CA LYS A 3 -68.74 36.14 6.31
C LYS A 3 -68.59 34.69 5.84
N TYR A 4 -69.33 34.28 4.80
CA TYR A 4 -69.25 32.94 4.23
C TYR A 4 -68.00 32.73 3.35
N ARG A 5 -67.45 33.79 2.75
CA ARG A 5 -66.18 33.74 2.02
C ARG A 5 -64.99 33.39 2.93
N VAL A 6 -64.94 33.96 4.14
CA VAL A 6 -63.90 33.64 5.12
C VAL A 6 -64.03 32.20 5.61
N LEU A 7 -65.27 31.72 5.82
CA LEU A 7 -65.53 30.33 6.22
C LEU A 7 -65.08 29.33 5.13
N TYR A 8 -65.36 29.61 3.85
CA TYR A 8 -64.93 28.77 2.73
C TYR A 8 -63.41 28.76 2.55
N ILE A 9 -62.74 29.90 2.74
CA ILE A 9 -61.26 29.97 2.68
C ILE A 9 -60.63 29.13 3.79
N CYS A 10 -61.15 29.21 5.03
CA CYS A 10 -60.69 28.37 6.13
C CYS A 10 -60.92 26.87 5.85
N LEU A 11 -62.07 26.49 5.29
CA LEU A 11 -62.39 25.09 4.99
C LEU A 11 -61.43 24.51 3.92
N ILE A 12 -61.11 25.30 2.88
CA ILE A 12 -60.17 24.90 1.83
C ILE A 12 -58.73 24.79 2.35
N THR A 13 -58.31 25.67 3.26
CA THR A 13 -56.97 25.58 3.86
C THR A 13 -56.81 24.35 4.76
N ILE A 14 -57.86 23.94 5.49
CA ILE A 14 -57.81 22.74 6.34
C ILE A 14 -57.73 21.47 5.49
N LEU A 15 -58.42 21.44 4.33
CA LEU A 15 -58.38 20.30 3.40
C LEU A 15 -57.02 20.17 2.67
N ALA A 16 -56.29 21.28 2.49
CA ALA A 16 -54.97 21.28 1.85
C ALA A 16 -53.85 20.75 2.77
N ILE A 17 -54.01 20.83 4.09
CA ILE A 17 -52.97 20.43 5.06
C ILE A 17 -53.01 18.90 5.35
N SER A 18 -54.12 18.20 5.05
CA SER A 18 -54.26 16.76 5.30
C SER A 18 -53.71 15.85 4.19
N ALA A 19 -53.18 16.41 3.09
CA ALA A 19 -52.69 15.62 1.95
C ALA A 19 -51.21 15.21 2.04
N CYS A 20 -50.52 15.55 3.14
CA CYS A 20 -49.12 15.16 3.33
C CYS A 20 -49.02 13.79 4.01
N THR A 21 -49.20 12.71 3.24
CA THR A 21 -48.80 11.37 3.69
C THR A 21 -47.29 11.19 3.46
N PRO A 22 -46.52 10.72 4.46
CA PRO A 22 -45.11 10.42 4.26
C PRO A 22 -44.98 9.22 3.31
N VAL A 23 -44.28 9.43 2.19
CA VAL A 23 -43.81 8.34 1.32
C VAL A 23 -42.86 7.47 2.12
N ALA A 24 -43.12 6.16 2.18
CA ALA A 24 -42.19 5.19 2.76
C ALA A 24 -40.94 5.12 1.87
N ILE A 25 -39.84 5.71 2.35
CA ILE A 25 -38.55 5.67 1.69
C ILE A 25 -37.92 4.30 1.99
N PRO A 26 -37.39 3.55 1.00
CA PRO A 26 -36.65 2.33 1.26
C PRO A 26 -35.46 2.63 2.17
N GLN A 27 -35.45 2.04 3.37
CA GLN A 27 -34.32 2.23 4.29
C GLN A 27 -33.12 1.43 3.81
N PRO A 28 -31.91 2.02 3.78
CA PRO A 28 -30.70 1.25 3.53
C PRO A 28 -30.50 0.20 4.63
N PRO A 29 -29.93 -0.97 4.31
CA PRO A 29 -29.71 -2.04 5.28
C PRO A 29 -28.84 -1.54 6.44
N SER A 30 -29.13 -2.01 7.66
CA SER A 30 -28.39 -1.64 8.86
C SER A 30 -26.92 -2.07 8.74
N ILE A 31 -26.01 -1.29 9.33
CA ILE A 31 -24.58 -1.58 9.38
C ILE A 31 -24.30 -2.98 9.96
N GLU A 32 -25.09 -3.41 10.94
CA GLU A 32 -24.98 -4.74 11.55
C GLU A 32 -25.20 -5.88 10.54
N THR A 33 -26.09 -5.69 9.56
CA THR A 33 -26.38 -6.68 8.50
C THR A 33 -25.20 -6.82 7.54
N ILE A 34 -24.54 -5.70 7.22
CA ILE A 34 -23.37 -5.68 6.33
C ILE A 34 -22.19 -6.38 7.01
N VAL A 35 -21.95 -6.10 8.30
CA VAL A 35 -20.86 -6.71 9.07
C VAL A 35 -21.04 -8.23 9.17
N ALA A 36 -22.26 -8.71 9.44
CA ALA A 36 -22.56 -10.14 9.50
C ALA A 36 -22.30 -10.86 8.16
N ALA A 37 -22.65 -10.24 7.03
CA ALA A 37 -22.40 -10.80 5.70
C ALA A 37 -20.89 -10.88 5.39
N THR A 38 -20.10 -9.85 5.73
CA THR A 38 -18.64 -9.88 5.55
C THR A 38 -17.95 -10.92 6.43
N TYR A 39 -18.43 -11.14 7.66
CA TYR A 39 -17.84 -12.15 8.56
C TYR A 39 -18.04 -13.58 8.03
N ALA A 40 -19.24 -13.89 7.51
CA ALA A 40 -19.51 -15.18 6.90
C ALA A 40 -18.65 -15.44 5.64
N ALA A 41 -18.42 -14.42 4.82
CA ALA A 41 -17.57 -14.53 3.64
C ALA A 41 -16.08 -14.75 3.99
N ALA A 42 -15.57 -14.08 5.02
CA ALA A 42 -14.18 -14.25 5.48
C ALA A 42 -13.91 -15.64 6.07
N GLN A 43 -14.87 -16.20 6.81
CA GLN A 43 -14.77 -17.56 7.38
C GLN A 43 -14.75 -18.63 6.28
N ALA A 44 -15.56 -18.47 5.22
CA ALA A 44 -15.58 -19.41 4.09
C ALA A 44 -14.26 -19.46 3.32
N GLN A 45 -13.56 -18.32 3.16
CA GLN A 45 -12.26 -18.27 2.49
C GLN A 45 -11.12 -18.87 3.35
N THR A 46 -11.25 -18.79 4.68
CA THR A 46 -10.25 -19.37 5.61
C THR A 46 -10.37 -20.90 5.66
N ALA A 47 -11.58 -21.45 5.56
CA ALA A 47 -11.80 -22.90 5.48
C ALA A 47 -11.25 -23.52 4.17
N ALA A 48 -11.24 -22.78 3.07
CA ALA A 48 -10.69 -23.23 1.78
C ALA A 48 -9.15 -23.18 1.70
N ALA A 49 -8.50 -22.48 2.64
CA ALA A 49 -7.04 -22.34 2.70
C ALA A 49 -6.37 -23.31 3.68
N MET A 50 -7.12 -24.27 4.25
CA MET A 50 -6.57 -25.24 5.18
C MET A 50 -5.69 -26.25 4.43
N PRO A 51 -4.38 -26.36 4.72
CA PRO A 51 -3.51 -27.31 4.06
C PRO A 51 -3.91 -28.75 4.43
N SER A 52 -4.05 -29.61 3.41
CA SER A 52 -4.24 -31.05 3.58
C SER A 52 -3.01 -31.67 4.21
N GLU A 53 -3.16 -32.29 5.38
CA GLU A 53 -2.06 -33.01 6.05
C GLU A 53 -1.57 -34.16 5.17
N THR A 54 -0.39 -34.00 4.60
CA THR A 54 0.32 -35.06 3.87
C THR A 54 0.92 -36.02 4.90
N PRO A 55 0.66 -37.33 4.83
CA PRO A 55 1.14 -38.29 5.83
C PRO A 55 2.67 -38.41 5.78
N ILE A 56 3.30 -38.28 6.94
CA ILE A 56 4.74 -38.45 7.17
C ILE A 56 5.08 -39.95 7.10
N PRO A 57 6.18 -40.36 6.43
CA PRO A 57 6.57 -41.77 6.30
C PRO A 57 7.06 -42.36 7.63
N THR A 58 6.57 -43.57 7.92
CA THR A 58 6.82 -44.36 9.12
C THR A 58 8.30 -44.76 9.27
N THR A 59 8.89 -44.47 10.44
CA THR A 59 10.22 -44.96 10.85
C THR A 59 10.15 -46.45 11.22
N PRO A 60 11.01 -47.33 10.68
CA PRO A 60 11.05 -48.74 11.07
C PRO A 60 11.81 -48.96 12.39
N THR A 61 11.18 -49.77 13.25
CA THR A 61 11.62 -50.26 14.56
C THR A 61 12.96 -51.00 14.51
N ALA A 62 13.84 -50.71 15.49
CA ALA A 62 15.09 -51.41 15.72
C ALA A 62 14.86 -52.85 16.22
N VAL A 63 15.55 -53.82 15.60
CA VAL A 63 15.71 -55.20 16.11
C VAL A 63 17.21 -55.59 16.08
N ARG A 64 17.56 -56.41 17.08
CA ARG A 64 18.86 -56.79 17.64
C ARG A 64 19.81 -57.60 16.72
N ALA A 65 21.12 -57.35 16.94
CA ALA A 65 22.41 -57.93 16.48
C ALA A 65 22.48 -59.26 15.67
N THR A 66 23.39 -59.40 14.68
CA THR A 66 24.83 -59.80 14.77
C THR A 66 25.47 -60.07 13.38
N LEU A 67 26.80 -59.80 13.26
CA LEU A 67 27.86 -60.32 12.34
C LEU A 67 28.35 -59.51 11.10
N THR A 68 29.58 -59.00 11.27
CA THR A 68 30.76 -58.85 10.35
C THR A 68 30.71 -57.92 9.11
N PRO A 69 31.76 -57.07 8.89
CA PRO A 69 31.76 -56.02 7.87
C PRO A 69 32.28 -56.46 6.49
N PHE A 70 31.73 -55.89 5.43
CA PHE A 70 32.32 -55.88 4.08
C PHE A 70 32.34 -54.42 3.56
N PRO A 71 33.48 -53.87 3.12
CA PRO A 71 33.55 -52.47 2.69
C PRO A 71 32.93 -52.30 1.30
N THR A 72 31.93 -51.41 1.17
CA THR A 72 31.36 -50.98 -0.11
C THR A 72 31.81 -49.57 -0.44
N ALA A 73 32.37 -49.38 -1.64
CA ALA A 73 32.92 -48.12 -2.12
C ALA A 73 31.85 -47.01 -2.22
N THR A 74 32.12 -45.86 -1.62
CA THR A 74 31.23 -44.69 -1.61
C THR A 74 31.57 -43.77 -2.78
N THR A 75 30.63 -43.58 -3.71
CA THR A 75 30.73 -42.60 -4.80
C THR A 75 30.52 -41.18 -4.26
N PHE A 76 31.51 -40.31 -4.47
CA PHE A 76 31.49 -38.91 -4.08
C PHE A 76 30.84 -38.08 -5.21
N VAL A 77 29.65 -37.52 -4.97
CA VAL A 77 29.01 -36.54 -5.87
C VAL A 77 29.43 -35.13 -5.46
N LEU A 78 30.04 -34.40 -6.38
CA LEU A 78 30.51 -33.03 -6.17
C LEU A 78 29.37 -32.03 -6.48
N PRO A 79 28.98 -31.13 -5.55
CA PRO A 79 27.93 -30.16 -5.81
C PRO A 79 28.42 -29.05 -6.76
N SER A 80 27.75 -28.90 -7.91
CA SER A 80 27.92 -27.78 -8.83
C SER A 80 27.08 -26.59 -8.37
N PHE A 81 27.72 -25.49 -7.97
CA PHE A 81 27.07 -24.24 -7.59
C PHE A 81 26.77 -23.40 -8.84
N THR A 82 25.57 -23.55 -9.40
CA THR A 82 25.04 -22.62 -10.41
C THR A 82 24.17 -21.57 -9.69
N PRO A 83 24.57 -20.28 -9.62
CA PRO A 83 23.75 -19.26 -8.98
C PRO A 83 22.49 -19.02 -9.81
N THR A 84 21.34 -19.32 -9.21
CA THR A 84 20.04 -19.01 -9.82
C THR A 84 19.67 -17.59 -9.39
N PHE A 85 19.59 -16.64 -10.33
CA PHE A 85 19.12 -15.29 -10.03
C PHE A 85 17.62 -15.34 -9.73
N THR A 86 17.28 -15.36 -8.45
CA THR A 86 15.90 -15.20 -7.99
C THR A 86 15.45 -13.78 -8.30
N ALA A 87 14.42 -13.61 -9.13
CA ALA A 87 13.81 -12.30 -9.36
C ALA A 87 13.37 -11.72 -8.00
N SER A 88 13.95 -10.58 -7.61
CA SER A 88 13.54 -9.87 -6.39
C SER A 88 12.11 -9.38 -6.58
N PRO A 89 11.22 -9.53 -5.56
CA PRO A 89 9.87 -9.00 -5.66
C PRO A 89 9.93 -7.50 -5.91
N THR A 90 9.25 -7.04 -6.95
CA THR A 90 9.07 -5.61 -7.22
C THR A 90 8.46 -4.95 -5.98
N PRO A 91 9.02 -3.85 -5.47
CA PRO A 91 8.46 -3.17 -4.31
C PRO A 91 7.02 -2.74 -4.61
N VAL A 92 6.05 -3.28 -3.86
CA VAL A 92 4.64 -2.90 -3.98
C VAL A 92 4.43 -1.59 -3.23
N TYR A 93 4.30 -0.50 -3.97
CA TYR A 93 3.96 0.79 -3.40
C TYR A 93 2.44 0.88 -3.18
N THR A 94 2.04 1.26 -1.98
CA THR A 94 0.62 1.38 -1.63
C THR A 94 0.10 2.73 -2.14
N VAL A 95 -0.76 2.68 -3.16
CA VAL A 95 -1.49 3.86 -3.64
C VAL A 95 -2.37 4.37 -2.50
N THR A 96 -2.04 5.55 -2.00
CA THR A 96 -2.81 6.25 -0.96
C THR A 96 -3.46 7.45 -1.62
N ASN A 97 -4.78 7.37 -1.82
CA ASN A 97 -5.54 8.44 -2.44
C ASN A 97 -6.12 9.36 -1.36
N ILE A 98 -6.07 10.66 -1.61
CA ILE A 98 -6.69 11.68 -0.77
C ILE A 98 -7.92 12.20 -1.50
N THR A 99 -9.08 12.01 -0.87
CA THR A 99 -10.38 12.36 -1.43
C THR A 99 -10.94 13.63 -0.78
N SER A 100 -11.57 14.47 -1.59
CA SER A 100 -12.36 15.63 -1.17
C SER A 100 -13.58 15.20 -0.34
N GLY A 101 -14.17 16.13 0.41
CA GLY A 101 -15.51 15.94 1.00
C GLY A 101 -16.62 15.70 -0.04
N SER A 102 -16.38 16.02 -1.31
CA SER A 102 -17.26 15.73 -2.46
C SER A 102 -17.10 14.33 -3.06
N GLY A 103 -16.09 13.55 -2.66
CA GLY A 103 -15.80 12.24 -3.24
C GLY A 103 -14.76 12.24 -4.37
N ASP A 104 -14.25 13.41 -4.78
CA ASP A 104 -13.23 13.53 -5.83
C ASP A 104 -11.82 13.21 -5.30
N ILE A 105 -11.03 12.44 -6.05
CA ILE A 105 -9.63 12.17 -5.71
C ILE A 105 -8.79 13.41 -6.04
N ILE A 106 -8.37 14.14 -5.01
CA ILE A 106 -7.58 15.37 -5.18
C ILE A 106 -6.11 15.02 -5.39
N TYR A 107 -5.56 14.14 -4.54
CA TYR A 107 -4.16 13.74 -4.60
C TYR A 107 -4.05 12.23 -4.69
N ALA A 108 -3.36 11.76 -5.72
CA ALA A 108 -3.03 10.37 -5.92
C ALA A 108 -1.78 10.30 -6.80
N CYS A 109 -0.93 9.31 -6.57
CA CYS A 109 0.22 9.05 -7.42
C CYS A 109 0.20 7.59 -7.88
N ASN A 110 0.83 7.37 -9.03
CA ASN A 110 1.31 6.07 -9.44
C ASN A 110 2.85 6.15 -9.54
N ILE A 111 3.57 5.28 -8.82
CA ILE A 111 5.03 5.24 -8.91
C ILE A 111 5.40 4.41 -10.15
N VAL A 112 5.92 5.08 -11.18
CA VAL A 112 6.31 4.45 -12.44
C VAL A 112 7.65 3.74 -12.27
N SER A 113 8.63 4.43 -11.69
CA SER A 113 9.95 3.87 -11.43
C SER A 113 10.64 4.57 -10.27
N ILE A 114 11.55 3.86 -9.61
CA ILE A 114 12.40 4.42 -8.55
C ILE A 114 13.82 3.91 -8.74
N SER A 115 14.79 4.81 -8.68
CA SER A 115 16.21 4.50 -8.87
C SER A 115 17.09 5.24 -7.86
N PRO A 116 18.01 4.57 -7.15
CA PRO A 116 18.25 3.14 -7.19
C PRO A 116 17.11 2.31 -6.58
N GLU A 117 17.05 1.04 -6.99
CA GLU A 117 16.06 0.08 -6.48
C GLU A 117 16.37 -0.34 -5.02
N SER A 118 15.35 -0.83 -4.32
CA SER A 118 15.50 -1.36 -2.97
C SER A 118 16.48 -2.54 -2.92
N GLY A 119 17.43 -2.49 -1.98
CA GLY A 119 18.55 -3.44 -1.89
C GLY A 119 19.86 -2.93 -2.49
N TYR A 120 19.91 -1.66 -2.91
CA TYR A 120 21.11 -1.02 -3.45
C TYR A 120 22.31 -1.11 -2.51
N VAL A 121 23.45 -1.56 -3.04
CA VAL A 121 24.70 -1.69 -2.28
C VAL A 121 25.52 -0.42 -2.43
N VAL A 122 25.96 0.14 -1.31
CA VAL A 122 26.70 1.41 -1.25
C VAL A 122 27.87 1.32 -0.28
N LYS A 123 28.91 2.13 -0.50
CA LYS A 123 30.02 2.25 0.44
C LYS A 123 29.65 3.16 1.63
N PRO A 124 30.33 3.00 2.78
CA PRO A 124 30.20 3.92 3.89
C PRO A 124 30.36 5.39 3.47
N ARG A 125 29.46 6.25 3.93
CA ARG A 125 29.45 7.70 3.64
C ARG A 125 29.32 8.08 2.16
N GLU A 126 29.04 7.14 1.27
CA GLU A 126 28.82 7.42 -0.15
C GLU A 126 27.56 8.26 -0.35
N GLU A 127 27.65 9.28 -1.20
CA GLU A 127 26.51 10.09 -1.60
C GLU A 127 25.93 9.58 -2.90
N PHE A 128 24.61 9.43 -2.94
CA PHE A 128 23.89 9.02 -4.14
C PHE A 128 22.59 9.81 -4.26
N LYS A 129 22.02 9.83 -5.47
CA LYS A 129 20.71 10.45 -5.73
C LYS A 129 19.67 9.36 -5.77
N TRP A 130 18.57 9.56 -5.05
CA TRP A 130 17.39 8.74 -5.15
C TRP A 130 16.33 9.51 -5.95
N VAL A 131 15.96 8.94 -7.09
CA VAL A 131 15.11 9.52 -8.11
C VAL A 131 13.80 8.75 -8.13
N TRP A 132 12.69 9.47 -8.03
CA TRP A 132 11.36 8.92 -8.18
C TRP A 132 10.76 9.46 -9.47
N GLU A 133 10.25 8.55 -10.28
CA GLU A 133 9.41 8.85 -11.43
C GLU A 133 7.97 8.51 -11.06
N VAL A 134 7.13 9.53 -10.99
CA VAL A 134 5.77 9.41 -10.49
C VAL A 134 4.78 10.06 -11.44
N GLU A 135 3.71 9.34 -11.72
CA GLU A 135 2.59 9.83 -12.51
C GLU A 135 1.54 10.44 -11.58
N ASN A 136 1.07 11.65 -11.92
CA ASN A 136 0.00 12.33 -11.19
C ASN A 136 -1.37 11.80 -11.62
N ILE A 137 -1.89 10.80 -10.90
CA ILE A 137 -3.24 10.25 -11.16
C ILE A 137 -4.34 10.94 -10.34
N GLY A 138 -4.03 12.10 -9.73
CA GLY A 138 -4.99 12.95 -9.04
C GLY A 138 -5.63 14.00 -9.95
N THR A 139 -6.46 14.87 -9.40
CA THR A 139 -7.08 15.99 -10.14
C THR A 139 -6.32 17.31 -9.99
N ALA A 140 -5.42 17.41 -9.01
CA ALA A 140 -4.70 18.64 -8.72
C ALA A 140 -3.29 18.65 -9.33
N LYS A 141 -2.94 19.74 -10.01
CA LYS A 141 -1.57 20.02 -10.48
C LYS A 141 -0.59 20.11 -9.31
N TRP A 142 0.63 19.60 -9.54
CA TRP A 142 1.74 19.68 -8.60
C TRP A 142 2.71 20.78 -9.05
N TRP A 143 3.09 21.65 -8.12
CA TRP A 143 4.03 22.74 -8.37
C TRP A 143 5.30 22.56 -7.52
N PRO A 144 6.49 22.97 -8.01
CA PRO A 144 7.77 22.88 -7.27
C PRO A 144 7.77 23.53 -5.87
N ASP A 145 6.90 24.51 -5.64
CA ASP A 145 6.76 25.23 -4.37
C ASP A 145 5.73 24.62 -3.41
N THR A 146 4.93 23.64 -3.86
CA THR A 146 3.84 23.05 -3.05
C THR A 146 3.90 21.53 -2.93
N ALA A 147 4.58 20.83 -3.85
CA ALA A 147 4.71 19.38 -3.86
C ALA A 147 6.14 18.97 -3.54
N PHE A 148 6.31 18.23 -2.43
CA PHE A 148 7.60 17.80 -1.94
C PHE A 148 7.57 16.32 -1.60
N ILE A 149 8.63 15.58 -1.87
CA ILE A 149 8.88 14.31 -1.16
C ILE A 149 9.49 14.62 0.18
N ARG A 150 9.05 13.92 1.23
CA ARG A 150 9.52 14.12 2.60
C ARG A 150 9.76 12.79 3.29
N TYR A 151 10.77 12.76 4.15
CA TYR A 151 10.99 11.64 5.05
C TYR A 151 9.76 11.42 5.95
N SER A 152 9.30 10.17 6.01
CA SER A 152 8.16 9.75 6.82
C SER A 152 8.61 8.93 8.04
N ARG A 153 9.42 7.88 7.84
CA ARG A 153 9.90 7.00 8.93
C ARG A 153 11.13 6.17 8.51
N GLY A 154 11.76 5.50 9.48
CA GLY A 154 12.90 4.60 9.26
C GLY A 154 14.25 5.27 9.54
N THR A 155 15.32 4.80 8.93
CA THR A 155 16.64 5.41 9.08
C THR A 155 16.75 6.72 8.29
N GLU A 156 17.30 7.74 8.93
CA GLU A 156 17.58 9.05 8.32
C GLU A 156 18.99 9.03 7.71
N TYR A 157 19.09 8.70 6.43
CA TYR A 157 20.33 8.77 5.66
C TYR A 157 20.19 9.72 4.45
N HIS A 158 19.41 10.78 4.65
CA HIS A 158 19.17 11.83 3.68
C HIS A 158 20.01 13.07 3.96
N VAL A 159 20.39 13.82 2.93
CA VAL A 159 21.12 15.09 3.11
C VAL A 159 20.16 16.23 3.43
N LYS A 160 18.97 16.22 2.82
CA LYS A 160 17.87 17.14 3.10
C LYS A 160 16.61 16.35 3.43
N LYS A 161 15.83 16.83 4.39
CA LYS A 161 14.58 16.20 4.85
C LYS A 161 13.45 16.23 3.83
N GLU A 162 13.58 17.04 2.79
CA GLU A 162 12.60 17.24 1.73
C GLU A 162 13.27 17.55 0.39
N ALA A 163 12.60 17.19 -0.70
CA ALA A 163 12.98 17.55 -2.06
C ALA A 163 11.72 17.96 -2.85
N ALA A 164 11.79 19.10 -3.53
CA ALA A 164 10.72 19.57 -4.40
C ALA A 164 10.63 18.72 -5.68
N ILE A 165 9.46 18.74 -6.31
CA ILE A 165 9.31 18.27 -7.69
C ILE A 165 10.13 19.16 -8.62
N GLU A 166 10.77 18.57 -9.64
CA GLU A 166 11.66 19.32 -10.53
C GLU A 166 10.89 20.32 -11.40
N ASP A 167 9.81 19.86 -12.00
CA ASP A 167 8.96 20.62 -12.92
C ASP A 167 7.49 20.55 -12.48
N PRO A 168 6.66 21.54 -12.87
CA PRO A 168 5.22 21.43 -12.68
C PRO A 168 4.66 20.19 -13.39
N THR A 169 3.83 19.40 -12.71
CA THR A 169 3.27 18.14 -13.25
C THR A 169 1.75 18.19 -13.22
N GLU A 170 1.13 18.12 -14.39
CA GLU A 170 -0.32 18.11 -14.55
C GLU A 170 -0.92 16.72 -14.27
N PRO A 171 -2.24 16.63 -14.01
CA PRO A 171 -2.94 15.34 -13.99
C PRO A 171 -2.68 14.53 -15.27
N GLY A 172 -2.26 13.27 -15.11
CA GLY A 172 -1.86 12.35 -16.18
C GLY A 172 -0.42 12.48 -16.65
N GLU A 173 0.36 13.45 -16.13
CA GLU A 173 1.77 13.61 -16.48
C GLU A 173 2.71 12.92 -15.48
N ILE A 174 3.93 12.65 -15.95
CA ILE A 174 5.03 12.13 -15.15
C ILE A 174 5.87 13.29 -14.62
N GLY A 175 6.09 13.27 -13.31
CA GLY A 175 6.98 14.17 -12.60
C GLY A 175 8.17 13.44 -11.99
N TYR A 176 9.24 14.19 -11.74
CA TYR A 176 10.47 13.68 -11.15
C TYR A 176 10.73 14.33 -9.80
N PHE A 177 11.10 13.51 -8.82
CA PHE A 177 11.68 13.96 -7.56
C PHE A 177 13.11 13.44 -7.45
N ARG A 178 14.04 14.30 -7.00
CA ARG A 178 15.43 13.92 -6.74
C ARG A 178 15.87 14.32 -5.35
N VAL A 179 16.08 13.32 -4.50
CA VAL A 179 16.64 13.53 -3.16
C VAL A 179 18.11 13.10 -3.13
N LYS A 180 18.95 13.92 -2.50
CA LYS A 180 20.34 13.55 -2.21
C LYS A 180 20.38 12.74 -0.92
N MET A 181 20.95 11.55 -0.99
CA MET A 181 21.11 10.61 0.10
C MET A 181 22.58 10.43 0.41
N ARG A 182 22.90 10.11 1.67
CA ARG A 182 24.26 9.84 2.15
C ARG A 182 24.23 8.60 3.03
N ALA A 183 24.90 7.54 2.60
CA ALA A 183 24.95 6.27 3.32
C ALA A 183 25.52 6.45 4.74
N PRO A 184 25.02 5.71 5.74
CA PRO A 184 25.61 5.67 7.07
C PRO A 184 27.08 5.24 7.08
N LYS A 185 27.77 5.51 8.19
CA LYS A 185 29.17 5.12 8.36
C LYS A 185 29.31 3.62 8.60
N ASP A 186 28.44 3.04 9.41
CA ASP A 186 28.59 1.66 9.85
C ASP A 186 28.00 0.71 8.79
N PRO A 187 28.64 -0.44 8.53
CA PRO A 187 28.11 -1.44 7.63
C PRO A 187 26.81 -2.03 8.20
N GLY A 188 25.83 -2.26 7.33
CA GLY A 188 24.51 -2.69 7.76
C GLY A 188 23.45 -2.52 6.69
N THR A 189 22.23 -2.97 7.00
CA THR A 189 21.05 -2.73 6.15
C THR A 189 20.23 -1.61 6.75
N TYR A 190 19.96 -0.57 5.95
CA TYR A 190 19.21 0.60 6.38
C TYR A 190 18.02 0.83 5.48
N THR A 191 16.89 1.19 6.08
CA THR A 191 15.63 1.34 5.35
C THR A 191 15.01 2.69 5.69
N THR A 192 14.64 3.46 4.69
CA THR A 192 13.97 4.76 4.84
C THR A 192 12.67 4.74 4.06
N THR A 193 11.63 5.35 4.62
CA THR A 193 10.30 5.46 4.00
C THR A 193 9.94 6.93 3.89
N TRP A 194 9.46 7.30 2.71
CA TRP A 194 9.18 8.67 2.29
C TRP A 194 7.77 8.73 1.71
N SER A 195 7.20 9.93 1.67
CA SER A 195 5.90 10.21 1.06
C SER A 195 5.94 11.52 0.31
N ILE A 196 5.04 11.69 -0.67
CA ILE A 196 4.74 12.99 -1.26
C ILE A 196 3.85 13.74 -0.27
N ARG A 197 4.22 14.99 0.00
CA ARG A 197 3.50 15.93 0.86
C ARG A 197 3.05 17.13 0.06
N LYS A 198 1.76 17.45 0.16
CA LYS A 198 1.17 18.70 -0.33
C LYS A 198 0.30 19.31 0.76
N GLY A 199 0.78 20.42 1.35
CA GLY A 199 0.16 21.04 2.52
C GLY A 199 0.17 20.13 3.76
N ILE A 200 -1.02 19.76 4.23
CA ILE A 200 -1.20 18.83 5.36
C ILE A 200 -1.31 17.36 4.93
N HIS A 201 -1.46 17.11 3.63
CA HIS A 201 -1.73 15.77 3.10
C HIS A 201 -0.41 15.07 2.78
N GLU A 202 -0.34 13.80 3.14
CA GLU A 202 0.74 12.89 2.79
C GLU A 202 0.14 11.71 2.04
N PHE A 203 0.75 11.36 0.91
CA PHE A 203 0.31 10.30 0.01
C PHE A 203 1.52 9.72 -0.71
N CYS A 204 1.34 8.65 -1.48
CA CYS A 204 2.40 8.08 -2.32
C CYS A 204 3.65 7.66 -1.53
N PHE A 205 3.53 6.59 -0.74
CA PHE A 205 4.64 6.13 0.09
C PHE A 205 5.60 5.24 -0.71
N ALA A 206 6.90 5.53 -0.61
CA ALA A 206 7.95 4.66 -1.14
C ALA A 206 9.04 4.40 -0.11
N GLN A 207 9.67 3.24 -0.24
CA GLN A 207 10.71 2.78 0.65
C GLN A 207 11.99 2.50 -0.13
N LEU A 208 13.11 2.96 0.42
CA LEU A 208 14.43 2.58 -0.04
C LEU A 208 15.11 1.77 1.06
N ARG A 209 15.60 0.58 0.68
CA ARG A 209 16.53 -0.20 1.48
C ARG A 209 17.90 -0.12 0.84
N ILE A 210 18.93 0.16 1.62
CA ILE A 210 20.33 0.11 1.18
C ILE A 210 21.10 -0.89 2.02
N VAL A 211 22.16 -1.45 1.45
CA VAL A 211 23.12 -2.32 2.14
C VAL A 211 24.48 -1.64 2.09
N VAL A 212 24.95 -1.18 3.24
CA VAL A 212 26.26 -0.57 3.40
C VAL A 212 27.29 -1.68 3.58
N LYS A 213 28.25 -1.77 2.64
CA LYS A 213 29.38 -2.73 2.69
C LYS A 213 30.69 -1.99 2.48
N GLU A 214 31.72 -2.42 3.21
CA GLU A 214 33.10 -1.92 3.09
C GLU A 214 33.78 -2.40 1.79
#